data_AF-A0A949F6W8-F1
#
_entry.id   AF-A0A949F6W8-F1
#
_cell.length_a   1.000
_cell.length_b   1.000
_cell.length_c   1.000
_cell.angle_alpha   90.00
_cell.angle_beta   90.00
_cell.angle_gamma   90.00
#
_symmetry.space_group_name_H-M   'P 1'
#
loop_
_entity.id
_entity.type
_entity.pdbx_description
1 polymer ?
#
loop_
_entity_poly.entity_id
_entity_poly.type
_entity_poly.pdbx_seq_one_letter_code
_entity_poly.pdbx_strand_id
1 'polypeptide(L)'
;MENENLLKRVGALGFPLFSPEEDHNANLTLADMVKSKDLRLWEGFPVVLANSAEKGLFDYDKLNWHLKEPFDRSRLVSLMTMSLALYKFFNLKFPWADKVYNLLVSKRKKEYTDFLRNLKSDKNLNVAEREVSPQRLKTVFSSYFLSQAQVKLHELLSVKDELSLEYSLSQVFSAKQKELFLKKLRREKMTKTEKEYFSRAVKKKVLALANPELHRLAQKLLE
;
A
#
# COMPACT_ATOMS: atom_id res chain seq x y z
N MET A 1 -2.56 4.31 30.75
CA MET A 1 -1.64 3.17 30.98
C MET A 1 -2.33 1.81 30.98
N GLU A 2 -3.39 1.56 31.77
CA GLU A 2 -4.04 0.21 31.76
C GLU A 2 -4.68 -0.17 30.41
N ASN A 3 -5.31 0.78 29.71
CA ASN A 3 -5.93 0.50 28.41
C ASN A 3 -4.93 0.18 27.30
N GLU A 4 -3.77 0.84 27.22
CA GLU A 4 -2.76 0.58 26.18
C GLU A 4 -2.19 -0.84 26.28
N ASN A 5 -2.04 -1.35 27.49
CA ASN A 5 -1.51 -2.70 27.73
C ASN A 5 -2.55 -3.78 27.38
N LEU A 6 -3.84 -3.50 27.56
CA LEU A 6 -4.91 -4.37 27.06
C LEU A 6 -4.96 -4.37 25.52
N LEU A 7 -4.91 -3.20 24.89
CA LEU A 7 -4.93 -3.04 23.43
C LEU A 7 -3.76 -3.78 22.75
N LYS A 8 -2.54 -3.69 23.30
CA LYS A 8 -1.37 -4.44 22.80
C LYS A 8 -1.56 -5.95 22.91
N ARG A 9 -2.10 -6.45 24.02
CA ARG A 9 -2.34 -7.89 24.25
C ARG A 9 -3.41 -8.47 23.33
N VAL A 10 -4.50 -7.75 23.08
CA VAL A 10 -5.55 -8.22 22.18
C VAL A 10 -5.13 -8.15 20.71
N GLY A 11 -4.34 -7.14 20.32
CA GLY A 11 -3.73 -7.07 18.99
C GLY A 11 -2.80 -8.25 18.71
N ALA A 12 -1.96 -8.64 19.67
CA ALA A 12 -1.08 -9.81 19.56
C ALA A 12 -1.84 -11.16 19.44
N LEU A 13 -3.11 -11.20 19.86
CA LEU A 13 -3.99 -12.38 19.78
C LEU A 13 -4.94 -12.34 18.57
N GLY A 14 -4.67 -11.47 17.59
CA GLY A 14 -5.40 -11.46 16.32
C GLY A 14 -6.66 -10.60 16.33
N PHE A 15 -6.84 -9.73 17.32
CA PHE A 15 -7.90 -8.72 17.33
C PHE A 15 -7.29 -7.32 17.14
N PRO A 16 -7.00 -6.92 15.89
CA PRO A 16 -6.41 -5.62 15.61
C PRO A 16 -7.44 -4.52 15.90
N LEU A 17 -7.36 -3.95 17.10
CA LEU A 17 -8.05 -2.72 17.41
C LEU A 17 -7.31 -1.57 16.75
N PHE A 18 -8.04 -0.64 16.13
CA PHE A 18 -7.51 0.63 15.67
C PHE A 18 -7.03 1.42 16.88
N SER A 19 -5.80 1.14 17.34
CA SER A 19 -5.06 2.09 18.15
C SER A 19 -4.95 3.37 17.32
N PRO A 20 -5.12 4.58 17.89
CA PRO A 20 -4.52 5.74 17.25
C PRO A 20 -3.06 5.33 16.99
N GLU A 21 -2.65 5.27 15.71
CA GLU A 21 -1.25 5.01 15.37
C GLU A 21 -0.47 5.92 16.32
N GLU A 22 0.39 5.36 17.19
CA GLU A 22 1.27 6.14 18.08
C GLU A 22 1.75 7.33 17.26
N ASP A 23 1.79 8.53 17.82
CA ASP A 23 2.09 9.78 17.12
C ASP A 23 3.48 9.69 16.45
N HIS A 24 3.55 8.96 15.33
CA HIS A 24 4.76 8.69 14.57
C HIS A 24 4.96 9.99 13.84
N ASN A 25 5.66 10.91 14.51
CA ASN A 25 5.98 12.21 13.94
C ASN A 25 6.90 11.96 12.74
N ALA A 26 6.28 11.72 11.59
CA ALA A 26 6.96 11.39 10.35
C ALA A 26 7.97 12.47 9.97
N ASN A 27 7.67 13.73 10.31
CA ASN A 27 8.54 14.87 10.10
C ASN A 27 9.78 14.80 11.01
N LEU A 28 9.64 14.40 12.28
CA LEU A 28 10.78 14.15 13.15
C LEU A 28 11.62 12.95 12.65
N THR A 29 10.98 11.85 12.26
CA THR A 29 11.68 10.67 11.72
C THR A 29 12.48 11.01 10.46
N LEU A 30 11.87 11.72 9.51
CA LEU A 30 12.56 12.19 8.30
C LEU A 30 13.70 13.15 8.65
N ALA A 31 13.52 14.03 9.64
CA ALA A 31 14.58 14.92 10.11
C ALA A 31 15.77 14.14 10.71
N ASP A 32 15.49 13.11 11.49
CA ASP A 32 16.52 12.27 12.11
C ASP A 32 17.27 11.42 11.07
N MET A 33 16.57 10.96 10.02
CA MET A 33 17.22 10.31 8.88
C MET A 33 18.20 11.27 8.17
N VAL A 34 17.81 12.54 7.97
CA VAL A 34 18.69 13.57 7.37
C VAL A 34 19.93 13.81 8.26
N LYS A 35 19.73 13.92 9.58
CA LYS A 35 20.78 14.20 10.56
C LYS A 35 21.75 13.03 10.74
N SER A 36 21.27 11.79 10.68
CA SER A 36 22.06 10.58 10.93
C SER A 36 23.28 10.45 10.02
N LYS A 37 23.20 10.99 8.78
CA LYS A 37 24.18 10.78 7.71
C LYS A 37 24.41 9.29 7.40
N ASP A 38 23.54 8.40 7.85
CA ASP A 38 23.64 6.97 7.59
C ASP A 38 23.15 6.69 6.17
N LEU A 39 24.02 6.07 5.37
CA LEU A 39 23.73 5.78 3.96
C LEU A 39 22.53 4.83 3.78
N ARG A 40 22.35 3.84 4.67
CA ARG A 40 21.21 2.91 4.60
C ARG A 40 19.91 3.63 4.90
N LEU A 41 19.92 4.54 5.87
CA LEU A 41 18.76 5.39 6.15
C LEU A 41 18.49 6.34 4.98
N TRP A 42 19.52 6.89 4.34
CA TRP A 42 19.34 7.74 3.16
C TRP A 42 18.79 6.97 1.95
N GLU A 43 19.21 5.72 1.75
CA GLU A 43 18.62 4.82 0.74
C GLU A 43 17.15 4.48 1.05
N GLY A 44 16.78 4.39 2.33
CA GLY A 44 15.40 4.21 2.78
C GLY A 44 14.55 5.49 2.77
N PHE A 45 15.17 6.67 2.68
CA PHE A 45 14.48 7.95 2.77
C PHE A 45 13.31 8.11 1.77
N PRO A 46 13.44 7.74 0.48
CA PRO A 46 12.31 7.84 -0.46
C PRO A 46 11.12 6.97 -0.09
N VAL A 47 11.33 5.84 0.60
CA VAL A 47 10.24 4.97 1.07
C VAL A 47 9.47 5.66 2.18
N VAL A 48 10.17 6.18 3.19
CA VAL A 48 9.55 6.85 4.35
C VAL A 48 8.84 8.13 3.90
N LEU A 49 9.45 8.89 2.99
CA LEU A 49 8.85 10.10 2.43
C LEU A 49 7.55 9.80 1.67
N ALA A 50 7.55 8.81 0.77
CA ALA A 50 6.35 8.45 0.02
C ALA A 50 5.24 7.93 0.94
N ASN A 51 5.57 7.03 1.87
CA ASN A 51 4.59 6.46 2.80
C ASN A 51 4.01 7.52 3.76
N SER A 52 4.84 8.42 4.29
CA SER A 52 4.36 9.50 5.17
C SER A 52 3.46 10.48 4.43
N ALA A 53 3.75 10.78 3.17
CA ALA A 53 2.90 11.63 2.35
C ALA A 53 1.57 10.97 1.98
N GLU A 54 1.56 9.69 1.60
CA GLU A 54 0.32 8.93 1.33
C GLU A 54 -0.57 8.79 2.57
N LYS A 55 0.04 8.74 3.77
CA LYS A 55 -0.69 8.75 5.05
C LYS A 55 -1.14 10.15 5.50
N GLY A 56 -0.80 11.22 4.78
CA GLY A 56 -1.11 12.60 5.18
C GLY A 56 -0.33 13.09 6.40
N LEU A 57 0.79 12.43 6.76
CA LEU A 57 1.62 12.75 7.92
C LEU A 57 2.81 13.66 7.58
N PHE A 58 3.15 13.76 6.30
CA PHE A 58 4.25 14.60 5.82
C PHE A 58 3.86 16.07 5.72
N ASP A 59 4.68 16.94 6.31
CA ASP A 59 4.59 18.38 6.28
C ASP A 59 5.99 18.98 6.15
N TYR A 60 6.26 19.64 5.02
CA TYR A 60 7.57 20.18 4.71
C TYR A 60 8.02 21.26 5.71
N ASP A 61 7.11 22.11 6.17
CA ASP A 61 7.44 23.20 7.08
C ASP A 61 7.78 22.66 8.47
N LYS A 62 7.01 21.68 8.97
CA LYS A 62 7.31 20.98 10.22
C LYS A 62 8.64 20.22 10.15
N LEU A 63 8.90 19.52 9.05
CA LEU A 63 10.17 18.85 8.81
C LEU A 63 11.34 19.83 8.83
N ASN A 64 11.21 20.96 8.13
CA ASN A 64 12.24 21.99 8.07
C ASN A 64 12.49 22.64 9.44
N TRP A 65 11.45 22.77 10.29
CA TRP A 65 11.59 23.29 11.66
C TRP A 65 12.46 22.39 12.55
N HIS A 66 12.43 21.08 12.34
CA HIS A 66 13.31 20.13 13.04
C HIS A 66 14.78 20.20 12.61
N LEU A 67 15.09 20.87 11.50
CA LEU A 67 16.44 21.04 10.95
C LEU A 67 16.95 22.47 11.21
N LYS A 68 17.71 22.65 12.29
CA LYS A 68 18.24 23.96 12.69
C LYS A 68 19.48 24.36 11.88
N GLU A 69 20.32 23.39 11.53
CA GLU A 69 21.57 23.65 10.83
C GLU A 69 21.36 23.88 9.32
N PRO A 70 21.99 24.90 8.71
CA PRO A 70 21.90 25.15 7.28
C PRO A 70 22.33 23.94 6.42
N PHE A 71 23.33 23.19 6.89
CA PHE A 71 23.82 21.99 6.20
C PHE A 71 22.83 20.83 6.26
N ASP A 72 22.04 20.69 7.34
CA ASP A 72 20.94 19.72 7.42
C ASP A 72 19.84 20.05 6.41
N ARG A 73 19.46 21.33 6.29
CA ARG A 73 18.46 21.77 5.31
C ARG A 73 18.90 21.52 3.87
N SER A 74 20.18 21.79 3.58
CA SER A 74 20.76 21.48 2.27
C SER A 74 20.72 19.98 1.95
N ARG A 75 21.03 19.13 2.95
CA ARG A 75 20.92 17.67 2.84
C ARG A 75 19.49 17.21 2.58
N LEU A 76 18.52 17.75 3.32
CA LEU A 76 17.10 17.46 3.10
C LEU A 76 16.71 17.73 1.64
N VAL A 77 17.07 18.90 1.10
CA VAL A 77 16.72 19.25 -0.28
C VAL A 77 17.36 18.28 -1.29
N SER A 78 18.61 17.88 -1.09
CA SER A 78 19.27 16.88 -1.96
C SER A 78 18.60 15.50 -1.87
N LEU A 79 18.24 15.04 -0.66
CA LEU A 79 17.52 13.78 -0.44
C LEU A 79 16.11 13.78 -1.04
N MET A 80 15.37 14.89 -0.91
CA MET A 80 14.08 15.07 -1.59
C MET A 80 14.25 15.06 -3.11
N THR A 81 15.29 15.73 -3.62
CA THR A 81 15.61 15.76 -5.07
C THR A 81 15.90 14.34 -5.59
N MET A 82 16.68 13.56 -4.86
CA MET A 82 16.92 12.14 -5.15
C MET A 82 15.62 11.34 -5.14
N SER A 83 14.76 11.55 -4.15
CA SER A 83 13.48 10.86 -4.02
C SER A 83 12.56 11.15 -5.21
N LEU A 84 12.44 12.41 -5.61
CA LEU A 84 11.67 12.82 -6.79
C LEU A 84 12.19 12.15 -8.07
N ALA A 85 13.52 12.11 -8.25
CA ALA A 85 14.14 11.46 -9.41
C ALA A 85 13.86 9.95 -9.42
N LEU A 86 13.89 9.31 -8.24
CA LEU A 86 13.56 7.89 -8.08
C LEU A 86 12.09 7.60 -8.40
N TYR A 87 11.17 8.43 -7.92
CA TYR A 87 9.74 8.29 -8.25
C TYR A 87 9.50 8.44 -9.75
N LYS A 88 10.17 9.41 -10.38
CA LYS A 88 10.11 9.59 -11.84
C LYS A 88 10.68 8.39 -12.58
N PHE A 89 11.78 7.81 -12.10
CA PHE A 89 12.39 6.61 -12.68
C PHE A 89 11.41 5.42 -12.68
N PHE A 90 10.69 5.20 -11.58
CA PHE A 90 9.62 4.19 -11.50
C PHE A 90 8.29 4.63 -12.13
N ASN A 91 8.24 5.80 -12.77
CA ASN A 91 7.06 6.40 -13.38
C ASN A 91 5.87 6.57 -12.41
N LEU A 92 6.16 6.78 -11.12
CA LEU A 92 5.17 7.06 -10.10
C LEU A 92 4.75 8.53 -10.15
N LYS A 93 3.46 8.78 -9.89
CA LYS A 93 2.89 10.13 -9.83
C LYS A 93 2.33 10.37 -8.44
N PHE A 94 2.85 11.40 -7.79
CA PHE A 94 2.37 11.85 -6.50
C PHE A 94 1.92 13.31 -6.61
N PRO A 95 0.67 13.66 -6.24
CA PRO A 95 0.18 15.04 -6.35
C PRO A 95 1.03 16.06 -5.58
N TRP A 96 1.65 15.64 -4.49
CA TRP A 96 2.54 16.49 -3.69
C TRP A 96 3.94 16.66 -4.31
N ALA A 97 4.41 15.69 -5.10
CA ALA A 97 5.77 15.70 -5.65
C ALA A 97 5.98 16.83 -6.65
N ASP A 98 4.97 17.15 -7.45
CA ASP A 98 5.03 18.27 -8.41
C ASP A 98 5.17 19.62 -7.70
N LYS A 99 4.46 19.79 -6.56
CA LYS A 99 4.58 20.99 -5.73
C LYS A 99 6.01 21.14 -5.19
N VAL A 100 6.57 20.07 -4.66
CA VAL A 100 7.95 20.06 -4.15
C VAL A 100 8.96 20.33 -5.27
N TYR A 101 8.80 19.71 -6.45
CA TYR A 101 9.67 19.93 -7.60
C TYR A 101 9.68 21.41 -8.05
N ASN A 102 8.52 22.06 -8.03
CA ASN A 102 8.39 23.46 -8.43
C ASN A 102 9.09 24.43 -7.45
N LEU A 103 9.25 24.04 -6.19
CA LEU A 103 9.99 24.80 -5.17
C LEU A 103 11.52 24.69 -5.34
N LEU A 104 12.02 23.79 -6.18
CA LEU A 104 13.46 23.61 -6.40
C LEU A 104 14.06 24.76 -7.21
N VAL A 105 15.16 25.32 -6.71
CA VAL A 105 16.00 26.27 -7.46
C VAL A 105 16.72 25.59 -8.64
N SER A 106 17.15 26.38 -9.64
CA SER A 106 17.76 25.87 -10.88
C SER A 106 18.91 24.87 -10.67
N LYS A 107 19.76 25.09 -9.65
CA LYS A 107 20.84 24.14 -9.29
C LYS A 107 20.31 22.76 -8.91
N ARG A 108 19.22 22.70 -8.13
CA ARG A 108 18.59 21.45 -7.69
C ARG A 108 17.80 20.78 -8.82
N LYS A 109 17.24 21.55 -9.76
CA LYS A 109 16.65 20.98 -10.98
C LYS A 109 17.69 20.29 -11.86
N LYS A 110 18.91 20.84 -11.95
CA LYS A 110 20.04 20.18 -12.62
C LYS A 110 20.45 18.89 -11.90
N GLU A 111 20.58 18.95 -10.57
CA GLU A 111 20.86 17.76 -9.74
C GLU A 111 19.80 16.67 -9.92
N TYR A 112 18.51 17.02 -9.97
CA TYR A 112 17.42 16.11 -10.30
C TYR A 112 17.64 15.41 -11.66
N THR A 113 17.97 16.16 -12.70
CA THR A 113 18.23 15.58 -14.03
C THR A 113 19.45 14.66 -14.03
N ASP A 114 20.50 15.02 -13.28
CA ASP A 114 21.70 14.21 -13.12
C ASP A 114 21.41 12.92 -12.36
N PHE A 115 20.63 12.97 -11.27
CA PHE A 115 20.17 11.77 -10.55
C PHE A 115 19.32 10.87 -11.44
N LEU A 116 18.37 11.43 -12.19
CA LEU A 116 17.54 10.64 -13.11
C LEU A 116 18.38 9.95 -14.19
N ARG A 117 19.40 10.64 -14.72
CA ARG A 117 20.36 10.03 -15.68
C ARG A 117 21.15 8.92 -15.01
N ASN A 118 21.68 9.16 -13.82
CA ASN A 118 22.52 8.21 -13.09
C ASN A 118 21.74 6.96 -12.65
N LEU A 119 20.46 7.09 -12.29
CA LEU A 119 19.56 5.97 -12.02
C LEU A 119 19.34 5.08 -13.25
N LYS A 120 19.26 5.68 -14.45
CA LYS A 120 19.11 4.96 -15.72
C LYS A 120 20.40 4.27 -16.17
N SER A 121 21.55 4.92 -15.97
CA SER A 121 22.86 4.40 -16.36
C SER A 121 23.58 3.64 -15.24
N ASP A 122 22.92 3.42 -14.11
CA ASP A 122 23.45 2.71 -12.94
C ASP A 122 24.79 3.26 -12.39
N LYS A 123 24.97 4.58 -12.48
CA LYS A 123 26.11 5.30 -11.91
C LYS A 123 25.79 5.82 -10.51
N ASN A 124 26.78 5.87 -9.63
CA ASN A 124 26.61 6.40 -8.27
C ASN A 124 26.00 7.81 -8.28
N LEU A 125 25.11 8.07 -7.33
CA LEU A 125 24.51 9.39 -7.11
C LEU A 125 25.33 10.10 -6.04
N ASN A 126 25.77 11.32 -6.30
CA ASN A 126 26.37 12.16 -5.27
C ASN A 126 25.27 12.97 -4.57
N VAL A 127 24.80 12.46 -3.45
CA VAL A 127 23.71 13.04 -2.66
C VAL A 127 24.34 13.71 -1.45
N ALA A 128 24.28 15.04 -1.41
CA ALA A 128 24.87 15.86 -0.36
C ALA A 128 26.29 15.42 0.06
N GLU A 129 27.19 15.31 -0.93
CA GLU A 129 28.60 14.94 -0.77
C GLU A 129 28.85 13.47 -0.39
N ARG A 130 27.83 12.61 -0.49
CA ARG A 130 27.96 11.16 -0.29
C ARG A 130 27.55 10.38 -1.51
N GLU A 131 28.29 9.32 -1.80
CA GLU A 131 27.93 8.40 -2.88
C GLU A 131 26.86 7.41 -2.42
N VAL A 132 25.74 7.40 -3.16
CA VAL A 132 24.63 6.46 -2.99
C VAL A 132 24.57 5.54 -4.21
N SER A 133 24.48 4.23 -3.96
CA SER A 133 24.36 3.24 -5.03
C SER A 133 22.94 3.25 -5.62
N PRO A 134 22.78 3.43 -6.95
CA PRO A 134 21.48 3.39 -7.60
C PRO A 134 20.83 2.01 -7.48
N GLN A 135 21.59 0.92 -7.51
CA GLN A 135 21.07 -0.44 -7.40
C GLN A 135 20.47 -0.67 -6.01
N ARG A 136 21.20 -0.33 -4.94
CA ARG A 136 20.69 -0.46 -3.57
C ARG A 136 19.44 0.40 -3.36
N LEU A 137 19.49 1.66 -3.80
CA LEU A 137 18.36 2.58 -3.73
C LEU A 137 17.11 2.03 -4.42
N LYS A 138 17.25 1.52 -5.65
CA LYS A 138 16.17 0.89 -6.41
C LYS A 138 15.62 -0.34 -5.69
N THR A 139 16.50 -1.23 -5.22
CA THR A 139 16.12 -2.46 -4.53
C THR A 139 15.39 -2.18 -3.22
N VAL A 140 15.89 -1.25 -2.39
CA VAL A 140 15.21 -0.84 -1.15
C VAL A 140 13.83 -0.28 -1.47
N PHE A 141 13.73 0.63 -2.44
CA PHE A 141 12.45 1.23 -2.79
C PHE A 141 11.44 0.21 -3.35
N SER A 142 11.87 -0.69 -4.24
CA SER A 142 10.99 -1.72 -4.78
C SER A 142 10.53 -2.69 -3.70
N SER A 143 11.42 -3.10 -2.81
CA SER A 143 11.14 -4.09 -1.79
C SER A 143 10.14 -3.59 -0.76
N TYR A 144 10.27 -2.33 -0.34
CA TYR A 144 9.47 -1.79 0.76
C TYR A 144 8.25 -0.99 0.31
N PHE A 145 8.30 -0.28 -0.83
CA PHE A 145 7.19 0.56 -1.28
C PHE A 145 6.34 -0.13 -2.35
N LEU A 146 6.95 -0.63 -3.42
CA LEU A 146 6.21 -1.21 -4.55
C LEU A 146 5.54 -2.55 -4.17
N SER A 147 6.22 -3.41 -3.42
CA SER A 147 5.63 -4.67 -2.93
C SER A 147 4.39 -4.43 -2.06
N GLN A 148 4.43 -3.43 -1.17
CA GLN A 148 3.28 -3.07 -0.33
C GLN A 148 2.10 -2.53 -1.16
N ALA A 149 2.38 -1.71 -2.18
CA ALA A 149 1.35 -1.21 -3.08
C ALA A 149 0.66 -2.34 -3.87
N GLN A 150 1.43 -3.34 -4.32
CA GLN A 150 0.89 -4.53 -5.00
C GLN A 150 0.02 -5.39 -4.08
N VAL A 151 0.48 -5.61 -2.84
CA VAL A 151 -0.29 -6.35 -1.83
C VAL A 151 -1.62 -5.64 -1.53
N LYS A 152 -1.59 -4.31 -1.31
CA LYS A 152 -2.82 -3.52 -1.11
C LYS A 152 -3.76 -3.58 -2.30
N LEU A 153 -3.25 -3.50 -3.52
CA LEU A 153 -4.07 -3.62 -4.72
C LEU A 153 -4.72 -5.01 -4.80
N HIS A 154 -3.96 -6.08 -4.54
CA HIS A 154 -4.48 -7.44 -4.51
C HIS A 154 -5.55 -7.62 -3.42
N GLU A 155 -5.35 -7.08 -2.22
CA GLU A 155 -6.34 -7.07 -1.13
C GLU A 155 -7.62 -6.33 -1.53
N LEU A 156 -7.49 -5.15 -2.15
CA LEU A 156 -8.64 -4.38 -2.65
C LEU A 156 -9.39 -5.13 -3.76
N LEU A 157 -8.67 -5.78 -4.67
CA LEU A 157 -9.26 -6.60 -5.72
C LEU A 157 -9.96 -7.82 -5.12
N SER A 158 -9.36 -8.51 -4.13
CA SER A 158 -10.01 -9.63 -3.46
C SER A 158 -11.26 -9.21 -2.70
N VAL A 159 -11.25 -8.05 -2.02
CA VAL A 159 -12.45 -7.50 -1.36
C VAL A 159 -13.52 -7.17 -2.38
N LYS A 160 -13.17 -6.57 -3.51
CA LYS A 160 -14.10 -6.28 -4.60
C LYS A 160 -14.70 -7.57 -5.17
N ASP A 161 -13.89 -8.59 -5.39
CA ASP A 161 -14.32 -9.88 -5.93
C ASP A 161 -15.24 -10.60 -4.94
N GLU A 162 -14.92 -10.59 -3.64
CA GLU A 162 -15.77 -11.10 -2.56
C GLU A 162 -17.12 -10.37 -2.52
N LEU A 163 -17.13 -9.04 -2.62
CA LEU A 163 -18.37 -8.24 -2.65
C LEU A 163 -19.19 -8.54 -3.92
N SER A 164 -18.53 -8.74 -5.07
CA SER A 164 -19.20 -9.10 -6.32
C SER A 164 -19.82 -10.50 -6.27
N LEU A 165 -19.15 -11.45 -5.62
CA LEU A 165 -19.63 -12.80 -5.41
C LEU A 165 -20.81 -12.78 -4.43
N GLU A 166 -20.70 -12.06 -3.32
CA GLU A 166 -21.76 -11.95 -2.32
C GLU A 166 -23.02 -11.30 -2.89
N TYR A 167 -22.86 -10.27 -3.73
CA TYR A 167 -23.95 -9.67 -4.49
C TYR A 167 -24.61 -10.70 -5.43
N SER A 168 -23.81 -11.40 -6.23
CA SER A 168 -24.31 -12.41 -7.18
C SER A 168 -25.02 -13.57 -6.47
N LEU A 169 -24.49 -14.04 -5.34
CA LEU A 169 -25.14 -15.05 -4.50
C LEU A 169 -26.48 -14.56 -3.95
N SER A 170 -26.61 -13.27 -3.63
CA SER A 170 -27.86 -12.67 -3.16
C SER A 170 -28.94 -12.59 -4.23
N GLN A 171 -28.56 -12.49 -5.51
CA GLN A 171 -29.52 -12.50 -6.63
C GLN A 171 -30.12 -13.90 -6.84
N VAL A 172 -29.36 -14.96 -6.54
CA VAL A 172 -29.77 -16.34 -6.80
C VAL A 172 -30.35 -17.04 -5.57
N PHE A 173 -29.85 -16.72 -4.37
CA PHE A 173 -30.19 -17.41 -3.13
C PHE A 173 -30.78 -16.45 -2.10
N SER A 174 -31.86 -16.88 -1.43
CA SER A 174 -32.31 -16.20 -0.21
C SER A 174 -31.28 -16.34 0.91
N ALA A 175 -31.36 -15.49 1.94
CA ALA A 175 -30.43 -15.52 3.07
C ALA A 175 -30.22 -16.93 3.65
N LYS A 176 -31.32 -17.68 3.88
CA LYS A 176 -31.23 -19.06 4.40
C LYS A 176 -30.64 -20.04 3.39
N GLN A 177 -30.91 -19.87 2.10
CA GLN A 177 -30.35 -20.73 1.06
C GLN A 177 -28.83 -20.50 0.90
N LYS A 178 -28.39 -19.25 0.99
CA LYS A 178 -26.98 -18.85 0.95
C LYS A 178 -26.21 -19.41 2.14
N GLU A 179 -26.78 -19.32 3.34
CA GLU A 179 -26.21 -19.95 4.54
C GLU A 179 -25.99 -21.45 4.32
N LEU A 180 -27.00 -22.17 3.81
CA LEU A 180 -26.86 -23.60 3.52
C LEU A 180 -25.87 -23.91 2.40
N PHE A 181 -25.77 -23.05 1.38
CA PHE A 181 -24.76 -23.16 0.32
C PHE A 181 -23.35 -23.06 0.89
N LEU A 182 -23.06 -22.03 1.68
CA LEU A 182 -21.76 -21.81 2.31
C LEU A 182 -21.43 -22.90 3.35
N LYS A 183 -22.41 -23.31 4.15
CA LYS A 183 -22.29 -24.42 5.11
C LYS A 183 -21.88 -25.72 4.40
N LYS A 184 -22.43 -25.98 3.21
CA LYS A 184 -22.05 -27.14 2.38
C LYS A 184 -20.63 -27.01 1.82
N LEU A 185 -20.28 -25.84 1.30
CA LEU A 185 -18.96 -25.55 0.75
C LEU A 185 -17.85 -25.73 1.79
N ARG A 186 -18.10 -25.28 3.03
CA ARG A 186 -17.20 -25.40 4.20
C ARG A 186 -17.21 -26.78 4.86
N ARG A 187 -18.00 -27.73 4.35
CA ARG A 187 -18.16 -29.09 4.89
C ARG A 187 -18.65 -29.14 6.35
N GLU A 188 -19.40 -28.13 6.78
CA GLU A 188 -19.98 -28.07 8.11
C GLU A 188 -21.13 -29.08 8.29
N LYS A 189 -21.39 -29.53 9.53
CA LYS A 189 -22.47 -30.47 9.82
C LYS A 189 -23.84 -29.80 9.63
N MET A 190 -24.65 -30.39 8.76
CA MET A 190 -26.05 -29.99 8.56
C MET A 190 -27.01 -30.87 9.36
N THR A 191 -28.03 -30.27 9.94
CA THR A 191 -29.14 -30.99 10.59
C THR A 191 -30.00 -31.72 9.55
N LYS A 192 -30.90 -32.60 10.00
CA LYS A 192 -31.81 -33.34 9.10
C LYS A 192 -32.67 -32.39 8.26
N THR A 193 -33.23 -31.36 8.87
CA THR A 193 -34.07 -30.35 8.21
C THR A 193 -33.27 -29.49 7.23
N GLU A 194 -32.04 -29.11 7.59
CA GLU A 194 -31.14 -28.36 6.70
C GLU A 194 -30.74 -29.18 5.46
N LYS A 195 -30.46 -30.48 5.62
CA LYS A 195 -30.17 -31.39 4.50
C LYS A 195 -31.35 -31.53 3.55
N GLU A 196 -32.56 -31.65 4.09
CA GLU A 196 -33.79 -31.71 3.32
C GLU A 196 -34.02 -30.40 2.56
N TYR A 197 -33.88 -29.25 3.22
CA TYR A 197 -34.07 -27.95 2.60
C TYR A 197 -33.00 -27.68 1.52
N PHE A 198 -31.74 -28.03 1.79
CA PHE A 198 -30.67 -27.97 0.80
C PHE A 198 -31.03 -28.81 -0.43
N SER A 199 -31.47 -30.05 -0.24
CA SER A 199 -31.79 -30.97 -1.33
C SER A 199 -32.97 -30.50 -2.18
N ARG A 200 -34.01 -29.94 -1.55
CA ARG A 200 -35.23 -29.51 -2.25
C ARG A 200 -35.07 -28.18 -2.98
N ALA A 201 -34.40 -27.21 -2.37
CA ALA A 201 -34.35 -25.83 -2.88
C ALA A 201 -32.97 -25.41 -3.40
N VAL A 202 -31.90 -25.65 -2.62
CA VAL A 202 -30.56 -25.14 -2.94
C VAL A 202 -29.90 -25.97 -4.05
N LYS A 203 -29.97 -27.30 -3.97
CA LYS A 203 -29.29 -28.23 -4.88
C LYS A 203 -29.66 -28.01 -6.34
N LYS A 204 -30.93 -27.74 -6.63
CA LYS A 204 -31.40 -27.48 -8.01
C LYS A 204 -30.76 -26.24 -8.61
N LYS A 205 -30.63 -25.16 -7.82
CA LYS A 205 -29.96 -23.91 -8.24
C LYS A 205 -28.47 -24.13 -8.45
N VAL A 206 -27.80 -24.88 -7.56
CA VAL A 206 -26.37 -25.22 -7.72
C VAL A 206 -26.14 -26.03 -9.00
N LEU A 207 -27.00 -27.02 -9.28
CA LEU A 207 -26.91 -27.82 -10.51
C LEU A 207 -27.10 -26.96 -11.77
N ALA A 208 -28.02 -26.00 -11.74
CA ALA A 208 -28.23 -25.06 -12.84
C ALA A 208 -27.00 -24.16 -13.04
N LEU A 209 -26.45 -23.57 -11.98
CA LEU A 209 -25.23 -22.75 -12.03
C LEU A 209 -24.01 -23.55 -12.51
N ALA A 210 -23.95 -24.84 -12.21
CA ALA A 210 -22.87 -25.74 -12.64
C ALA A 210 -23.03 -26.22 -14.09
N ASN A 211 -24.13 -25.90 -14.77
CA ASN A 211 -24.34 -26.30 -16.16
C ASN A 211 -23.59 -25.33 -17.11
N PRO A 212 -22.56 -25.79 -17.85
CA PRO A 212 -21.74 -24.92 -18.67
C PRO A 212 -22.50 -24.36 -19.90
N GLU A 213 -23.48 -25.09 -20.43
CA GLU A 213 -24.28 -24.60 -21.57
C GLU A 213 -25.24 -23.50 -21.13
N LEU A 214 -25.89 -23.65 -19.97
CA LEU A 214 -26.72 -22.59 -19.39
C LEU A 214 -25.89 -21.34 -19.09
N HIS A 215 -24.67 -21.51 -18.57
CA HIS A 215 -23.76 -20.40 -18.32
C HIS A 215 -23.42 -19.65 -19.62
N ARG A 216 -23.07 -20.36 -20.69
CA ARG A 216 -22.79 -19.75 -22.01
C ARG A 216 -24.01 -19.00 -22.56
N LEU A 217 -25.21 -19.56 -22.44
CA LEU A 217 -26.44 -18.89 -22.88
C LEU A 217 -26.69 -17.60 -22.09
N ALA A 218 -26.48 -17.63 -20.77
CA ALA A 218 -26.61 -16.44 -19.94
C ALA A 218 -25.61 -15.34 -20.31
N GLN A 219 -24.35 -15.70 -20.62
CA GLN A 219 -23.33 -14.75 -21.08
C GLN A 219 -23.74 -14.06 -22.39
N LYS A 220 -24.24 -14.82 -23.37
CA LYS A 220 -24.70 -14.27 -24.66
C LYS A 220 -25.86 -13.27 -24.55
N LEU A 221 -26.66 -13.33 -23.48
CA LEU A 221 -27.76 -12.38 -23.26
C LEU A 221 -27.30 -11.07 -22.61
N LEU A 222 -26.04 -10.99 -22.16
CA LEU A 222 -25.43 -9.81 -21.55
C LEU A 222 -24.46 -9.08 -22.49
N GLU A 223 -24.20 -9.65 -23.67
CA GLU A 223 -23.50 -9.03 -24.80
C GLU A 223 -24.45 -8.15 -25.63
#